data_AF-A0A2N0BC73-F1
#
_entry.id   AF-A0A2N0BC73-F1
#
_cell.length_a   1.000
_cell.length_b   1.000
_cell.length_c   1.000
_cell.angle_alpha   90.00
_cell.angle_beta   90.00
_cell.angle_gamma   90.00
#
_symmetry.space_group_name_H-M   'P 1'
#
loop_
_entity.id
_entity.type
_entity.pdbx_description
1 polymer ?
#
loop_
_entity_poly.entity_id
_entity_poly.type
_entity_poly.pdbx_seq_one_letter_code
_entity_poly.pdbx_strand_id
1 'polypeptide(L)'
;MSRVLKIGSRKSALAKLQTYLVLDALRKKYPDLPVELFFREASGDQDLQTPLWKMGTRGVFTQDLTKELVDGRVDVVVHSWKDLDLDGHPGTTILGVLNRADQRDVLLWKKSSLDLFSPTELKIQTSSPRREYNLGKFLPKLLPSRYKTSALIFTPVRGNIQTRIRKWMESDSDGLVLAKAALDRLLSEDFPEASLLEYQEIRNFLNEALDTSSFQILPLSLNPSAPAQGAIAAEVRSDDLWSLNILKSFNDSKSVAAVEEERGILRSYGGGCHQKIGVSVLERPYGRVLYRRGISDSGEVLDLERQFSETPAPAARALSDCYPVPGEAVKQKRVPLDSENGYVLAVDGQEDRILSSENLARLDWLVTRGNAFPQLDPSLKHEGLVWTSGLKTWFQLAERDVWVSGSLDALGEDELPQDKLFGKPVHFVKCTHVGSTEIASGLERVLTYQVRPLEEHPDLSAKTHFFWMSASQFDRALSLYPQIRDRNHACGPGITFSHIRKVLGESARLSVFIHYESWLQSLGLKEFEGTKLGNQTEKNPTEFPA
;
A
#
# COMPACT_ATOMS: atom_id res chain seq x y z
N MET A 1 -1.32 46.06 10.67
CA MET A 1 -0.41 44.96 10.31
C MET A 1 -1.25 43.71 10.20
N SER A 2 -1.10 42.90 9.13
CA SER A 2 -1.76 41.61 9.02
C SER A 2 -1.28 40.67 10.15
N ARG A 3 -2.18 39.87 10.73
CA ARG A 3 -1.82 38.89 11.77
C ARG A 3 -0.87 37.85 11.16
N VAL A 4 0.25 37.61 11.83
CA VAL A 4 1.23 36.58 11.46
C VAL A 4 0.78 35.22 11.99
N LEU A 5 0.78 34.19 11.14
CA LEU A 5 0.49 32.82 11.55
C LEU A 5 1.79 32.16 12.04
N LYS A 6 1.83 31.76 13.32
CA LYS A 6 3.00 31.11 13.93
C LYS A 6 2.84 29.59 13.88
N ILE A 7 3.74 28.89 13.19
CA ILE A 7 3.69 27.43 13.05
C ILE A 7 4.85 26.79 13.82
N GLY A 8 4.53 25.96 14.80
CA GLY A 8 5.47 25.14 15.55
C GLY A 8 5.69 23.75 14.93
N SER A 9 6.89 23.19 15.07
CA SER A 9 7.18 21.80 14.71
C SER A 9 8.46 21.30 15.39
N ARG A 10 8.73 20.00 15.29
CA ARG A 10 10.00 19.42 15.73
C ARG A 10 11.15 19.87 14.83
N LYS A 11 12.35 19.93 15.41
CA LYS A 11 13.59 20.35 14.73
C LYS A 11 14.17 19.30 13.77
N SER A 12 13.70 18.05 13.82
CA SER A 12 14.21 17.01 12.92
C SER A 12 13.95 17.34 11.45
N ALA A 13 14.86 16.94 10.55
CA ALA A 13 14.75 17.24 9.12
C ALA A 13 13.40 16.81 8.52
N LEU A 14 12.90 15.62 8.89
CA LEU A 14 11.59 15.16 8.42
C LEU A 14 10.44 16.04 8.93
N ALA A 15 10.48 16.50 10.18
CA ALA A 15 9.43 17.35 10.74
C ALA A 15 9.44 18.77 10.14
N LYS A 16 10.63 19.34 9.90
CA LYS A 16 10.78 20.58 9.13
C LYS A 16 10.20 20.42 7.73
N LEU A 17 10.54 19.33 7.02
CA LEU A 17 10.02 19.04 5.68
C LEU A 17 8.49 18.94 5.69
N GLN A 18 7.90 18.25 6.65
CA GLN A 18 6.44 18.18 6.79
C GLN A 18 5.81 19.56 7.01
N THR A 19 6.48 20.43 7.75
CA THR A 19 6.07 21.83 7.97
C THR A 19 6.14 22.63 6.67
N TYR A 20 7.18 22.41 5.86
CA TYR A 20 7.32 23.04 4.54
C TYR A 20 6.25 22.58 3.55
N LEU A 21 5.79 21.33 3.62
CA LEU A 21 4.65 20.86 2.83
C LEU A 21 3.34 21.56 3.25
N VAL A 22 3.13 21.77 4.55
CA VAL A 22 1.98 22.54 5.04
C VAL A 22 2.09 24.01 4.61
N LEU A 23 3.28 24.59 4.66
CA LEU A 23 3.55 25.95 4.21
C LEU A 23 3.28 26.13 2.71
N ASP A 24 3.66 25.15 1.87
CA ASP A 24 3.37 25.16 0.45
C ASP A 24 1.85 25.12 0.17
N ALA A 25 1.12 24.26 0.88
CA ALA A 25 -0.34 24.21 0.79
C ALA A 25 -1.00 25.54 1.21
N LEU A 26 -0.48 26.17 2.27
CA LEU A 26 -0.91 27.49 2.73
C LEU A 26 -0.64 28.58 1.68
N ARG A 27 0.59 28.67 1.16
CA ARG A 27 0.99 29.70 0.18
C ARG A 27 0.19 29.61 -1.12
N LYS A 28 -0.19 28.40 -1.55
CA LYS A 28 -1.05 28.19 -2.72
C LYS A 28 -2.44 28.79 -2.56
N LYS A 29 -2.96 28.90 -1.33
CA LYS A 29 -4.29 29.45 -1.02
C LYS A 29 -4.24 30.89 -0.52
N TYR A 30 -3.20 31.24 0.22
CA TYR A 30 -3.01 32.54 0.85
C TYR A 30 -1.57 33.05 0.60
N PRO A 31 -1.26 33.55 -0.62
CA PRO A 31 0.10 33.97 -0.99
C PRO A 31 0.66 35.08 -0.09
N ASP A 32 -0.21 35.98 0.37
CA ASP A 32 0.16 37.16 1.16
C ASP A 32 0.06 36.94 2.69
N LEU A 33 -0.24 35.71 3.14
CA LEU A 33 -0.31 35.40 4.58
C LEU A 33 1.11 35.41 5.18
N PRO A 34 1.43 36.32 6.11
CA PRO A 34 2.71 36.26 6.80
C PRO A 34 2.75 35.03 7.72
N VAL A 35 3.80 34.22 7.59
CA VAL A 35 4.01 32.98 8.37
C VAL A 35 5.39 33.00 9.02
N GLU A 36 5.45 32.64 10.30
CA GLU A 36 6.70 32.41 11.05
C GLU A 36 6.79 30.95 11.51
N LEU A 37 7.97 30.34 11.36
CA LEU A 37 8.21 28.94 11.71
C LEU A 37 9.06 28.82 12.97
N PHE A 38 8.64 27.97 13.91
CA PHE A 38 9.33 27.70 15.17
C PHE A 38 9.68 26.22 15.27
N PHE A 39 10.97 25.90 15.29
CA PHE A 39 11.47 24.53 15.38
C PHE A 39 12.14 24.24 16.71
N ARG A 40 11.75 23.16 17.40
CA ARG A 40 12.29 22.79 18.72
C ARG A 40 12.61 21.31 18.86
N GLU A 41 13.51 20.97 19.77
CA GLU A 41 13.77 19.58 20.18
C GLU A 41 12.67 19.14 21.16
N ALA A 42 12.05 18.00 20.90
CA ALA A 42 11.08 17.41 21.82
C ALA A 42 11.80 16.57 22.88
N SER A 43 11.25 16.45 24.08
CA SER A 43 11.85 15.65 25.17
C SER A 43 12.15 14.20 24.75
N GLY A 44 11.29 13.58 23.93
CA GLY A 44 11.51 12.23 23.38
C GLY A 44 12.69 12.09 22.40
N ASP A 45 13.25 13.21 21.90
CA ASP A 45 14.45 13.21 21.06
C ASP A 45 15.76 13.17 21.89
N GLN A 46 15.69 13.40 23.20
CA GLN A 46 16.86 13.45 24.09
C GLN A 46 17.21 12.08 24.71
N ASP A 47 16.24 11.21 24.97
CA ASP A 47 16.47 9.86 25.51
C ASP A 47 16.45 8.79 24.39
N LEU A 48 17.65 8.44 23.93
CA LEU A 48 17.87 7.40 22.90
C LEU A 48 18.07 5.99 23.48
N GLN A 49 18.05 5.83 24.82
CA GLN A 49 18.39 4.57 25.49
C GLN A 49 17.16 3.78 25.95
N THR A 50 16.12 4.46 26.46
CA THR A 50 14.94 3.79 27.00
C THR A 50 13.97 3.37 25.89
N PRO A 51 13.57 2.08 25.74
CA PRO A 51 12.54 1.67 24.77
C PRO A 51 11.23 2.49 24.89
N LEU A 52 10.55 2.76 23.78
CA LEU A 52 9.43 3.74 23.68
C LEU A 52 8.23 3.21 24.45
N TRP A 53 8.07 1.90 24.46
CA TRP A 53 7.08 1.18 25.28
C TRP A 53 7.43 1.14 26.78
N LYS A 54 8.68 1.45 27.17
CA LYS A 54 9.11 1.58 28.58
C LYS A 54 9.08 3.02 29.08
N MET A 55 8.99 4.02 28.20
CA MET A 55 8.80 5.42 28.56
C MET A 55 7.34 5.59 29.02
N GLY A 56 7.12 5.59 30.33
CA GLY A 56 5.79 5.48 30.96
C GLY A 56 4.81 6.65 30.75
N THR A 57 5.12 7.63 29.90
CA THR A 57 4.24 8.75 29.57
C THR A 57 3.71 8.63 28.14
N ARG A 58 2.38 8.54 27.98
CA ARG A 58 1.71 8.63 26.67
C ARG A 58 2.05 9.98 26.02
N GLY A 59 2.41 10.01 24.74
CA GLY A 59 2.65 11.27 24.00
C GLY A 59 4.01 11.96 24.18
N VAL A 60 5.09 11.22 24.51
CA VAL A 60 6.46 11.76 24.79
C VAL A 60 7.00 12.77 23.75
N PHE A 61 6.53 12.72 22.50
CA PHE A 61 6.98 13.65 21.43
C PHE A 61 6.10 14.88 21.24
N THR A 62 4.86 14.88 21.74
CA THR A 62 3.84 15.87 21.35
C THR A 62 3.43 16.80 22.47
N GLN A 63 3.53 16.37 23.73
CA GLN A 63 3.09 17.17 24.89
C GLN A 63 3.77 18.56 24.96
N ASP A 64 5.06 18.65 24.64
CA ASP A 64 5.79 19.92 24.68
C ASP A 64 5.29 20.92 23.63
N LEU A 65 5.00 20.45 22.42
CA LEU A 65 4.54 21.31 21.33
C LEU A 65 3.06 21.69 21.49
N THR A 66 2.23 20.74 21.90
CA THR A 66 0.82 21.01 22.24
C THR A 66 0.74 22.02 23.38
N LYS A 67 1.64 21.96 24.37
CA LYS A 67 1.70 22.97 25.44
C LYS A 67 1.97 24.37 24.88
N GLU A 68 2.88 24.51 23.91
CA GLU A 68 3.15 25.81 23.27
C GLU A 68 1.94 26.35 22.50
N LEU A 69 1.18 25.46 21.87
CA LEU A 69 -0.06 25.80 21.21
C LEU A 69 -1.12 26.30 22.20
N VAL A 70 -1.31 25.59 23.32
CA VAL A 70 -2.25 25.97 24.39
C VAL A 70 -1.83 27.26 25.08
N ASP A 71 -0.53 27.45 25.34
CA ASP A 71 0.04 28.65 25.95
C ASP A 71 0.05 29.87 24.99
N GLY A 72 -0.44 29.73 23.75
CA GLY A 72 -0.50 30.82 22.77
C GLY A 72 0.85 31.25 22.18
N ARG A 73 1.89 30.42 22.34
CA ARG A 73 3.24 30.71 21.81
C ARG A 73 3.32 30.49 20.30
N VAL A 74 2.56 29.52 19.80
CA VAL A 74 2.33 29.26 18.38
C VAL A 74 0.82 29.18 18.11
N ASP A 75 0.41 29.36 16.87
CA ASP A 75 -0.99 29.27 16.45
C ASP A 75 -1.35 27.87 15.93
N VAL A 76 -0.38 27.17 15.35
CA VAL A 76 -0.54 25.85 14.74
C VAL A 76 0.69 25.00 15.05
N VAL A 77 0.54 23.69 15.21
CA VAL A 77 1.66 22.74 15.28
C VAL A 77 1.52 21.67 14.21
N VAL A 78 2.59 21.37 13.47
CA VAL A 78 2.59 20.32 12.44
C VAL A 78 3.14 19.01 12.98
N HIS A 79 2.42 17.92 12.75
CA HIS A 79 2.77 16.58 13.22
C HIS A 79 2.72 15.52 12.12
N SER A 80 3.53 14.47 12.30
CA SER A 80 3.16 13.15 11.79
C SER A 80 1.99 12.63 12.62
N TRP A 81 0.83 12.40 12.02
CA TRP A 81 -0.39 12.15 12.80
C TRP A 81 -0.34 10.84 13.60
N LYS A 82 0.42 9.85 13.12
CA LYS A 82 0.65 8.60 13.88
C LYS A 82 1.35 8.80 15.23
N ASP A 83 2.04 9.92 15.43
CA ASP A 83 2.76 10.23 16.65
C ASP A 83 1.88 11.00 17.67
N LEU A 84 0.68 11.44 17.27
CA LEU A 84 -0.27 12.12 18.15
C LEU A 84 -1.03 11.12 19.03
N ASP A 85 -1.25 11.50 20.29
CA ASP A 85 -2.04 10.73 21.25
C ASP A 85 -3.43 10.43 20.68
N LEU A 86 -3.92 9.22 20.89
CA LEU A 86 -5.22 8.77 20.43
C LEU A 86 -6.35 9.58 21.04
N ASP A 87 -6.23 9.98 22.30
CA ASP A 87 -7.27 10.71 23.02
C ASP A 87 -7.31 12.21 22.64
N GLY A 88 -6.33 12.68 21.87
CA GLY A 88 -6.16 14.10 21.55
C GLY A 88 -5.73 14.92 22.78
N HIS A 89 -5.80 16.24 22.66
CA HIS A 89 -5.52 17.14 23.78
C HIS A 89 -6.69 18.10 24.00
N PRO A 90 -7.14 18.29 25.27
CA PRO A 90 -8.22 19.23 25.56
C PRO A 90 -7.90 20.65 25.08
N GLY A 91 -8.88 21.30 24.45
CA GLY A 91 -8.74 22.66 23.93
C GLY A 91 -8.00 22.78 22.59
N THR A 92 -7.57 21.65 22.00
CA THR A 92 -7.03 21.61 20.64
C THR A 92 -7.89 20.74 19.73
N THR A 93 -7.69 20.91 18.43
CA THR A 93 -8.30 20.06 17.41
C THR A 93 -7.33 19.86 16.25
N ILE A 94 -7.53 18.79 15.50
CA ILE A 94 -6.74 18.47 14.31
C ILE A 94 -7.49 18.97 13.08
N LEU A 95 -6.81 19.77 12.26
CA LEU A 95 -7.35 20.33 11.02
C LEU A 95 -6.22 20.63 10.04
N GLY A 96 -6.52 20.71 8.74
CA GLY A 96 -5.47 20.96 7.73
C GLY A 96 -4.62 19.71 7.51
N VAL A 97 -5.29 18.57 7.32
CA VAL A 97 -4.63 17.31 6.97
C VAL A 97 -4.29 17.32 5.49
N LEU A 98 -3.01 17.13 5.16
CA LEU A 98 -2.57 17.00 3.77
C LEU A 98 -3.00 15.65 3.18
N ASN A 99 -3.08 15.57 1.84
CA ASN A 99 -3.25 14.30 1.13
C ASN A 99 -2.25 13.26 1.67
N ARG A 100 -2.79 12.13 2.12
CA ARG A 100 -2.01 11.11 2.81
C ARG A 100 -1.01 10.45 1.85
N ALA A 101 0.24 10.37 2.28
CA ALA A 101 1.27 9.64 1.56
C ALA A 101 1.11 8.13 1.74
N ASP A 102 1.85 7.34 0.96
CA ASP A 102 1.83 5.89 1.03
C ASP A 102 2.08 5.37 2.46
N GLN A 103 1.08 4.69 3.01
CA GLN A 103 1.10 4.22 4.39
C GLN A 103 1.91 2.93 4.59
N ARG A 104 2.37 2.28 3.53
CA ARG A 104 3.12 1.02 3.61
C ARG A 104 4.44 1.20 4.36
N ASP A 105 4.88 0.10 4.97
CA ASP A 105 6.26 -0.02 5.45
C ASP A 105 7.15 -0.51 4.30
N VAL A 106 8.42 -0.10 4.33
CA VAL A 106 9.48 -0.63 3.46
C VAL A 106 10.48 -1.38 4.33
N LEU A 107 10.85 -2.58 3.90
CA LEU A 107 11.94 -3.37 4.46
C LEU A 107 13.14 -3.25 3.52
N LEU A 108 14.20 -2.59 4.00
CA LEU A 108 15.48 -2.50 3.31
C LEU A 108 16.34 -3.70 3.69
N TRP A 109 17.13 -4.19 2.73
CA TRP A 109 18.05 -5.32 2.88
C TRP A 109 19.41 -4.92 2.33
N LYS A 110 20.51 -5.30 3.00
CA LYS A 110 21.84 -5.14 2.43
C LYS A 110 21.97 -6.11 1.27
N LYS A 111 22.47 -5.67 0.12
CA LYS A 111 22.71 -6.58 -1.03
C LYS A 111 23.65 -7.73 -0.62
N SER A 112 24.65 -7.44 0.20
CA SER A 112 25.58 -8.45 0.75
C SER A 112 24.88 -9.55 1.56
N SER A 113 23.79 -9.24 2.25
CA SER A 113 23.00 -10.24 3.00
C SER A 113 22.17 -11.14 2.07
N LEU A 114 21.83 -10.64 0.87
CA LEU A 114 21.06 -11.38 -0.14
C LEU A 114 21.92 -12.20 -1.10
N ASP A 115 23.25 -12.03 -1.07
CA ASP A 115 24.16 -12.88 -1.82
C ASP A 115 24.55 -14.15 -1.04
N LEU A 116 24.16 -14.25 0.25
CA LEU A 116 24.37 -15.43 1.08
C LEU A 116 23.46 -16.59 0.64
N PHE A 117 24.05 -17.78 0.51
CA PHE A 117 23.31 -19.00 0.21
C PHE A 117 22.68 -19.56 1.49
N SER A 118 21.36 -19.56 1.56
CA SER A 118 20.55 -20.19 2.62
C SER A 118 21.02 -19.89 4.06
N PRO A 119 21.03 -18.61 4.48
CA PRO A 119 21.45 -18.22 5.83
C PRO A 119 20.56 -18.86 6.90
N THR A 120 21.15 -19.24 8.03
CA THR A 120 20.41 -19.83 9.17
C THR A 120 19.55 -18.79 9.89
N GLU A 121 19.97 -17.54 9.90
CA GLU A 121 19.32 -16.42 10.58
C GLU A 121 19.24 -15.19 9.67
N LEU A 122 18.21 -14.38 9.85
CA LEU A 122 18.08 -13.04 9.26
C LEU A 122 17.79 -12.03 10.36
N LYS A 123 18.71 -11.08 10.55
CA LYS A 123 18.64 -10.04 11.58
C LYS A 123 17.99 -8.77 11.03
N ILE A 124 16.85 -8.37 11.60
CA ILE A 124 16.06 -7.22 11.12
C ILE A 124 15.93 -6.16 12.22
N GLN A 125 16.31 -4.93 11.90
CA GLN A 125 16.18 -3.80 12.80
C GLN A 125 14.78 -3.17 12.76
N THR A 126 14.11 -3.16 13.92
CA THR A 126 12.85 -2.44 14.16
C THR A 126 12.62 -2.28 15.67
N SER A 127 12.09 -1.14 16.09
CA SER A 127 11.59 -0.94 17.46
C SER A 127 10.07 -0.92 17.57
N SER A 128 9.36 -1.34 16.52
CA SER A 128 7.90 -1.42 16.49
C SER A 128 7.44 -2.86 16.76
N PRO A 129 6.73 -3.11 17.87
CA PRO A 129 6.16 -4.43 18.18
C PRO A 129 5.18 -4.92 17.09
N ARG A 130 4.41 -4.01 16.48
CA ARG A 130 3.55 -4.30 15.32
C ARG A 130 4.33 -4.92 14.15
N ARG A 131 5.43 -4.28 13.76
CA ARG A 131 6.26 -4.74 12.64
C ARG A 131 6.87 -6.10 12.94
N GLU A 132 7.45 -6.26 14.13
CA GLU A 132 8.04 -7.51 14.60
C GLU A 132 7.02 -8.65 14.56
N TYR A 133 5.84 -8.44 15.14
CA TYR A 133 4.79 -9.46 15.19
C TYR A 133 4.29 -9.86 13.79
N ASN A 134 3.95 -8.88 12.96
CA ASN A 134 3.40 -9.17 11.64
C ASN A 134 4.48 -9.81 10.74
N LEU A 135 5.70 -9.24 10.67
CA LEU A 135 6.80 -9.78 9.86
C LEU A 135 7.16 -11.20 10.28
N GLY A 136 7.21 -11.48 11.59
CA GLY A 136 7.47 -12.82 12.11
C GLY A 136 6.51 -13.89 11.58
N LYS A 137 5.29 -13.51 11.19
CA LYS A 137 4.29 -14.44 10.64
C LYS A 137 4.36 -14.63 9.13
N PHE A 138 4.55 -13.56 8.36
CA PHE A 138 4.35 -13.60 6.92
C PHE A 138 5.63 -13.45 6.09
N LEU A 139 6.69 -12.84 6.64
CA LEU A 139 7.90 -12.52 5.87
C LEU A 139 8.54 -13.76 5.22
N PRO A 140 8.62 -14.95 5.88
CA PRO A 140 9.19 -16.14 5.25
C PRO A 140 8.48 -16.56 3.95
N LYS A 141 7.19 -16.22 3.78
CA LYS A 141 6.42 -16.52 2.56
C LYS A 141 6.71 -15.53 1.42
N LEU A 142 7.20 -14.33 1.74
CA LEU A 142 7.52 -13.28 0.77
C LEU A 142 8.98 -13.35 0.30
N LEU A 143 9.83 -14.05 1.03
CA LEU A 143 11.25 -14.19 0.71
C LEU A 143 11.48 -15.33 -0.28
N PRO A 144 12.48 -15.21 -1.17
CA PRO A 144 12.95 -16.31 -2.01
C PRO A 144 13.12 -17.62 -1.23
N SER A 145 12.87 -18.75 -1.91
CA SER A 145 12.81 -20.09 -1.30
C SER A 145 14.02 -20.40 -0.39
N ARG A 146 15.21 -19.94 -0.77
CA ARG A 146 16.47 -20.10 -0.03
C ARG A 146 16.48 -19.47 1.38
N TYR A 147 15.64 -18.48 1.66
CA TYR A 147 15.54 -17.82 2.96
C TYR A 147 14.37 -18.29 3.82
N LYS A 148 13.51 -19.15 3.28
CA LYS A 148 12.23 -19.49 3.90
C LYS A 148 12.37 -20.20 5.24
N THR A 149 13.50 -20.88 5.46
CA THR A 149 13.83 -21.59 6.70
C THR A 149 14.71 -20.78 7.66
N SER A 150 15.10 -19.56 7.29
CA SER A 150 15.92 -18.70 8.15
C SER A 150 15.12 -18.25 9.38
N ALA A 151 15.73 -18.33 10.56
CA ALA A 151 15.15 -17.77 11.77
C ALA A 151 15.19 -16.24 11.70
N LEU A 152 14.07 -15.58 11.99
CA LEU A 152 13.99 -14.11 12.01
C LEU A 152 14.35 -13.58 13.40
N ILE A 153 15.39 -12.75 13.47
CA ILE A 153 15.87 -12.14 14.71
C ILE A 153 15.62 -10.63 14.64
N PHE A 154 14.78 -10.10 15.52
CA PHE A 154 14.46 -8.67 15.53
C PHE A 154 15.30 -7.93 16.58
N THR A 155 15.96 -6.84 16.16
CA THR A 155 16.79 -6.00 17.03
C THR A 155 16.28 -4.56 17.06
N PRO A 156 16.30 -3.89 18.22
CA PRO A 156 15.78 -2.53 18.32
C PRO A 156 16.71 -1.52 17.64
N VAL A 157 16.13 -0.49 17.02
CA VAL A 157 16.87 0.64 16.46
C VAL A 157 16.13 1.96 16.72
N ARG A 158 16.88 2.96 17.20
CA ARG A 158 16.38 4.29 17.57
C ARG A 158 17.13 5.42 16.89
N GLY A 159 16.46 6.57 16.82
CA GLY A 159 16.92 7.80 16.19
C GLY A 159 15.97 8.25 15.08
N ASN A 160 16.32 9.35 14.42
CA ASN A 160 15.68 9.76 13.17
C ASN A 160 16.03 8.78 12.03
N ILE A 161 15.48 8.99 10.83
CA ILE A 161 15.64 8.07 9.69
C ILE A 161 17.13 7.88 9.33
N GLN A 162 17.88 8.98 9.23
CA GLN A 162 19.30 8.96 8.87
C GLN A 162 20.13 8.21 9.90
N THR A 163 19.91 8.45 11.19
CA THR A 163 20.58 7.72 12.27
C THR A 163 20.27 6.23 12.24
N ARG A 164 19.01 5.84 11.97
CA ARG A 164 18.64 4.42 11.87
C ARG A 164 19.32 3.74 10.69
N ILE A 165 19.34 4.38 9.52
CA ILE A 165 20.03 3.84 8.33
C ILE A 165 21.52 3.71 8.59
N ARG A 166 22.18 4.72 9.20
CA ARG A 166 23.59 4.64 9.56
C ARG A 166 23.89 3.46 10.50
N LYS A 167 23.14 3.37 11.60
CA LYS A 167 23.27 2.26 12.56
C LYS A 167 23.06 0.89 11.91
N TRP A 168 22.09 0.79 11.00
CA TRP A 168 21.84 -0.44 10.26
C TRP A 168 23.03 -0.79 9.36
N MET A 169 23.50 0.15 8.55
CA MET A 169 24.64 -0.04 7.64
C MET A 169 25.92 -0.45 8.39
N GLU A 170 26.19 0.14 9.55
CA GLU A 170 27.35 -0.14 10.39
C GLU A 170 27.22 -1.43 11.24
N SER A 171 26.00 -1.96 11.39
CA SER A 171 25.75 -3.17 12.19
C SER A 171 25.86 -4.48 11.39
N ASP A 172 25.78 -5.61 12.09
CA ASP A 172 25.64 -6.95 11.53
C ASP A 172 24.19 -7.30 11.13
N SER A 173 23.26 -6.34 11.18
CA SER A 173 21.86 -6.58 10.81
C SER A 173 21.66 -6.59 9.29
N ASP A 174 20.90 -7.56 8.80
CA ASP A 174 20.61 -7.78 7.38
C ASP A 174 19.59 -6.80 6.81
N GLY A 175 18.59 -6.43 7.62
CA GLY A 175 17.50 -5.57 7.17
C GLY A 175 17.08 -4.49 8.16
N LEU A 176 16.36 -3.49 7.66
CA LEU A 176 15.83 -2.36 8.42
C LEU A 176 14.41 -2.01 7.93
N VAL A 177 13.47 -1.91 8.87
CA VAL A 177 12.07 -1.56 8.53
C VAL A 177 11.78 -0.09 8.80
N LEU A 178 11.33 0.64 7.78
CA LEU A 178 10.97 2.07 7.85
C LEU A 178 9.55 2.30 7.30
N ALA A 179 8.99 3.47 7.60
CA ALA A 179 7.75 3.90 6.92
C ALA A 179 8.14 4.42 5.54
N LYS A 180 7.49 3.94 4.48
CA LYS A 180 7.83 4.33 3.11
C LYS A 180 7.69 5.84 2.91
N ALA A 181 6.59 6.44 3.38
CA ALA A 181 6.36 7.88 3.33
C ALA A 181 7.48 8.74 3.95
N ALA A 182 8.20 8.24 4.96
CA ALA A 182 9.31 8.99 5.56
C ALA A 182 10.52 9.04 4.62
N LEU A 183 10.80 7.93 3.92
CA LEU A 183 11.89 7.83 2.96
C LEU A 183 11.56 8.62 1.68
N ASP A 184 10.34 8.47 1.15
CA ASP A 184 9.87 9.22 -0.02
C ASP A 184 10.01 10.73 0.18
N ARG A 185 9.59 11.23 1.35
CA ARG A 185 9.68 12.66 1.68
C ARG A 185 11.12 13.16 1.66
N LEU A 186 12.02 12.46 2.36
CA LEU A 186 13.42 12.87 2.46
C LEU A 186 14.18 12.77 1.13
N LEU A 187 13.72 11.90 0.22
CA LEU A 187 14.26 11.76 -1.14
C LEU A 187 13.60 12.70 -2.16
N SER A 188 12.48 13.32 -1.83
CA SER A 188 11.75 14.22 -2.73
C SER A 188 12.49 15.55 -2.93
N GLU A 189 12.30 16.12 -4.11
CA GLU A 189 12.70 17.49 -4.45
C GLU A 189 11.49 18.43 -4.57
N ASP A 190 10.28 17.91 -4.31
CA ASP A 190 9.00 18.56 -4.57
C ASP A 190 8.48 19.31 -3.32
N PHE A 191 9.31 20.17 -2.74
CA PHE A 191 8.93 21.08 -1.67
C PHE A 191 9.79 22.36 -1.68
N PRO A 192 9.33 23.50 -1.12
CA PRO A 192 9.96 24.80 -1.39
C PRO A 192 11.43 24.90 -0.93
N GLU A 193 11.79 24.21 0.15
CA GLU A 193 13.12 24.23 0.75
C GLU A 193 13.99 23.02 0.33
N ALA A 194 13.62 22.30 -0.73
CA ALA A 194 14.32 21.09 -1.18
C ALA A 194 15.78 21.33 -1.60
N SER A 195 16.12 22.57 -1.99
CA SER A 195 17.45 22.98 -2.41
C SER A 195 18.37 23.37 -1.25
N LEU A 196 17.91 23.39 0.00
CA LEU A 196 18.79 23.63 1.15
C LEU A 196 19.86 22.54 1.25
N LEU A 197 21.09 22.93 1.61
CA LEU A 197 22.24 22.02 1.72
C LEU A 197 21.94 20.80 2.61
N GLU A 198 21.23 21.02 3.74
CA GLU A 198 20.78 19.95 4.65
C GLU A 198 20.05 18.82 3.89
N TYR A 199 19.13 19.14 2.98
CA TYR A 199 18.37 18.13 2.24
C TYR A 199 19.15 17.53 1.07
N GLN A 200 20.05 18.28 0.44
CA GLN A 200 20.95 17.72 -0.57
C GLN A 200 21.87 16.65 0.04
N GLU A 201 22.46 16.94 1.20
CA GLU A 201 23.31 15.99 1.92
C GLU A 201 22.53 14.76 2.39
N ILE A 202 21.31 14.96 2.91
CA ILE A 202 20.43 13.85 3.28
C ILE A 202 20.09 12.99 2.06
N ARG A 203 19.71 13.58 0.93
CA ARG A 203 19.40 12.84 -0.31
C ARG A 203 20.60 12.03 -0.79
N ASN A 204 21.79 12.63 -0.81
CA ASN A 204 23.02 11.95 -1.20
C ASN A 204 23.28 10.72 -0.31
N PHE A 205 23.25 10.90 1.01
CA PHE A 205 23.43 9.82 1.97
C PHE A 205 22.38 8.70 1.79
N LEU A 206 21.11 9.05 1.59
CA LEU A 206 20.04 8.07 1.39
C LEU A 206 20.19 7.32 0.05
N ASN A 207 20.59 8.01 -1.02
CA ASN A 207 20.84 7.39 -2.31
C ASN A 207 22.00 6.39 -2.25
N GLU A 208 23.12 6.75 -1.60
CA GLU A 208 24.25 5.83 -1.40
C GLU A 208 23.85 4.57 -0.62
N ALA A 209 23.05 4.74 0.44
CA ALA A 209 22.51 3.61 1.20
C ALA A 209 21.59 2.74 0.32
N LEU A 210 20.73 3.33 -0.48
CA LEU A 210 19.81 2.59 -1.35
C LEU A 210 20.52 1.89 -2.52
N ASP A 211 21.60 2.44 -3.06
CA ASP A 211 22.38 1.82 -4.15
C ASP A 211 23.02 0.50 -3.72
N THR A 212 23.36 0.36 -2.44
CA THR A 212 23.91 -0.87 -1.85
C THR A 212 22.83 -1.75 -1.20
N SER A 213 21.56 -1.38 -1.35
CA SER A 213 20.43 -2.07 -0.74
C SER A 213 19.46 -2.66 -1.78
N SER A 214 18.73 -3.68 -1.36
CA SER A 214 17.47 -4.10 -2.00
C SER A 214 16.33 -3.73 -1.07
N PHE A 215 15.10 -3.74 -1.57
CA PHE A 215 13.94 -3.44 -0.74
C PHE A 215 12.74 -4.30 -1.08
N GLN A 216 11.82 -4.38 -0.12
CA GLN A 216 10.48 -4.90 -0.30
C GLN A 216 9.48 -3.93 0.34
N ILE A 217 8.52 -3.46 -0.46
CA ILE A 217 7.40 -2.65 0.03
C ILE A 217 6.33 -3.61 0.49
N LEU A 218 6.04 -3.53 1.79
CA LEU A 218 5.24 -4.53 2.47
C LEU A 218 3.75 -4.31 2.19
N PRO A 219 3.03 -5.36 1.79
CA PRO A 219 1.60 -5.28 1.50
C PRO A 219 0.78 -4.96 2.75
N LEU A 220 -0.25 -4.11 2.62
CA LEU A 220 -1.09 -3.69 3.76
C LEU A 220 -1.99 -4.82 4.24
N SER A 221 -2.36 -5.73 3.34
CA SER A 221 -3.11 -6.95 3.63
C SER A 221 -2.41 -7.88 4.64
N LEU A 222 -1.07 -7.87 4.69
CA LEU A 222 -0.26 -8.66 5.64
C LEU A 222 0.40 -7.81 6.74
N ASN A 223 0.81 -6.59 6.40
CA ASN A 223 1.45 -5.64 7.31
C ASN A 223 0.74 -4.30 7.29
N PRO A 224 -0.49 -4.23 7.81
CA PRO A 224 -1.19 -2.95 7.92
C PRO A 224 -0.36 -1.99 8.76
N SER A 225 -0.50 -0.70 8.43
CA SER A 225 0.34 0.35 8.96
C SER A 225 0.02 0.65 10.42
N ALA A 226 0.85 1.46 11.08
CA ALA A 226 0.38 2.09 12.31
C ALA A 226 -0.74 3.08 11.94
N PRO A 227 -1.85 3.18 12.71
CA PRO A 227 -2.88 4.17 12.46
C PRO A 227 -2.31 5.56 12.18
N ALA A 228 -2.85 6.23 11.16
CA ALA A 228 -2.40 7.53 10.69
C ALA A 228 -1.00 7.59 10.06
N GLN A 229 -0.34 6.45 9.79
CA GLN A 229 0.94 6.45 9.08
C GLN A 229 0.80 7.05 7.68
N GLY A 230 1.73 7.93 7.32
CA GLY A 230 1.69 8.67 6.05
C GLY A 230 0.92 9.99 6.13
N ALA A 231 0.08 10.22 7.14
CA ALA A 231 -0.68 11.47 7.27
C ALA A 231 0.13 12.56 7.99
N ILE A 232 0.03 13.79 7.48
CA ILE A 232 0.53 15.02 8.13
C ILE A 232 -0.69 15.81 8.58
N ALA A 233 -0.67 16.23 9.84
CA ALA A 233 -1.78 16.92 10.48
C ALA A 233 -1.30 18.21 11.13
N ALA A 234 -2.13 19.25 11.08
CA ALA A 234 -1.95 20.45 11.87
C ALA A 234 -2.85 20.40 13.12
N GLU A 235 -2.28 20.66 14.29
CA GLU A 235 -2.98 20.84 15.55
C GLU A 235 -3.16 22.35 15.79
N VAL A 236 -4.36 22.77 16.18
CA VAL A 236 -4.73 24.17 16.40
C VAL A 236 -5.63 24.28 17.63
N ARG A 237 -5.63 25.42 18.33
CA ARG A 237 -6.57 25.67 19.43
C ARG A 237 -8.00 25.67 18.91
N SER A 238 -8.91 25.03 19.64
CA SER A 238 -10.32 24.92 19.25
C SER A 238 -11.06 26.26 19.19
N ASP A 239 -10.58 27.28 19.91
CA ASP A 239 -11.14 28.62 19.97
C ASP A 239 -10.53 29.62 18.97
N ASP A 240 -9.43 29.27 18.28
CA ASP A 240 -8.79 30.14 17.30
C ASP A 240 -9.43 30.04 15.92
N LEU A 241 -10.61 30.66 15.78
CA LEU A 241 -11.41 30.65 14.55
C LEU A 241 -10.65 31.16 13.32
N TRP A 242 -9.70 32.08 13.49
CA TRP A 242 -8.90 32.60 12.39
C TRP A 242 -7.97 31.54 11.82
N SER A 243 -7.19 30.88 12.68
CA SER A 243 -6.30 29.78 12.29
C SER A 243 -7.09 28.60 11.74
N LEU A 244 -8.23 28.24 12.36
CA LEU A 244 -9.12 27.19 11.87
C LEU A 244 -9.59 27.44 10.43
N ASN A 245 -10.06 28.66 10.12
CA ASN A 245 -10.55 28.98 8.79
C ASN A 245 -9.45 28.92 7.72
N ILE A 246 -8.21 29.26 8.07
CA ILE A 246 -7.05 29.11 7.18
C ILE A 246 -6.81 27.62 6.89
N LEU A 247 -6.74 26.78 7.92
CA LEU A 247 -6.42 25.35 7.80
C LEU A 247 -7.48 24.54 7.05
N LYS A 248 -8.77 24.94 7.08
CA LYS A 248 -9.84 24.28 6.30
C LYS A 248 -9.55 24.23 4.80
N SER A 249 -8.78 25.18 4.27
CA SER A 249 -8.59 25.36 2.82
C SER A 249 -7.82 24.23 2.12
N PHE A 250 -7.12 23.38 2.87
CA PHE A 250 -6.34 22.25 2.35
C PHE A 250 -6.59 20.95 3.12
N ASN A 251 -7.68 20.86 3.86
CA ASN A 251 -8.01 19.68 4.66
C ASN A 251 -8.58 18.55 3.80
N ASP A 252 -7.82 17.47 3.63
CA ASP A 252 -8.28 16.29 2.89
C ASP A 252 -9.24 15.43 3.72
N SER A 253 -10.53 15.59 3.46
CA SER A 253 -11.61 14.87 4.14
C SER A 253 -11.49 13.34 4.07
N LYS A 254 -10.99 12.80 2.95
CA LYS A 254 -10.82 11.35 2.77
C LYS A 254 -9.74 10.81 3.69
N SER A 255 -8.58 11.47 3.76
CA SER A 255 -7.52 11.13 4.71
C SER A 255 -7.98 11.26 6.15
N VAL A 256 -8.75 12.30 6.49
CA VAL A 256 -9.31 12.48 7.85
C VAL A 256 -10.21 11.30 8.23
N ALA A 257 -11.18 10.95 7.38
CA ALA A 257 -12.13 9.87 7.67
C ALA A 257 -11.42 8.53 7.88
N ALA A 258 -10.50 8.18 6.97
CA ALA A 258 -9.73 6.94 7.07
C ALA A 258 -8.87 6.89 8.35
N VAL A 259 -8.21 8.00 8.70
CA VAL A 259 -7.35 8.06 9.89
C VAL A 259 -8.16 8.01 11.18
N GLU A 260 -9.29 8.70 11.27
CA GLU A 260 -10.14 8.65 12.47
C GLU A 260 -10.71 7.25 12.69
N GLU A 261 -11.09 6.54 11.62
CA GLU A 261 -11.50 5.15 11.72
C GLU A 261 -10.35 4.25 12.21
N GLU A 262 -9.16 4.35 11.62
CA GLU A 262 -7.99 3.57 12.07
C GLU A 262 -7.67 3.81 13.55
N ARG A 263 -7.72 5.07 13.97
CA ARG A 263 -7.44 5.48 15.36
C ARG A 263 -8.55 5.04 16.30
N GLY A 264 -9.82 5.13 15.89
CA GLY A 264 -10.97 4.62 16.64
C GLY A 264 -10.88 3.11 16.88
N ILE A 265 -10.50 2.35 15.86
CA ILE A 265 -10.25 0.91 15.99
C ILE A 265 -9.10 0.66 16.97
N LEU A 266 -8.00 1.40 16.91
CA LEU A 266 -6.90 1.20 17.87
C LEU A 266 -7.29 1.59 19.31
N ARG A 267 -8.09 2.65 19.49
CA ARG A 267 -8.64 3.06 20.80
C ARG A 267 -9.45 1.94 21.45
N SER A 268 -10.23 1.18 20.69
CA SER A 268 -11.03 0.07 21.24
C SER A 268 -10.19 -1.07 21.84
N TYR A 269 -8.88 -1.11 21.54
CA TYR A 269 -7.93 -2.07 22.11
C TYR A 269 -7.06 -1.48 23.23
N GLY A 270 -7.40 -0.30 23.78
CA GLY A 270 -6.68 0.33 24.88
C GLY A 270 -5.59 1.33 24.45
N GLY A 271 -5.38 1.49 23.14
CA GLY A 271 -4.51 2.50 22.54
C GLY A 271 -2.99 2.37 22.77
N GLY A 272 -2.23 3.17 22.02
CA GLY A 272 -0.79 3.38 22.24
C GLY A 272 0.15 2.79 21.17
N CYS A 273 1.32 3.42 21.01
CA CYS A 273 2.33 3.03 20.01
C CYS A 273 3.07 1.71 20.31
N HIS A 274 2.84 1.13 21.49
CA HIS A 274 3.42 -0.15 21.93
C HIS A 274 2.61 -1.36 21.49
N GLN A 275 1.38 -1.15 20.98
CA GLN A 275 0.54 -2.25 20.55
C GLN A 275 1.11 -2.98 19.34
N LYS A 276 0.85 -4.28 19.28
CA LYS A 276 1.22 -5.15 18.15
C LYS A 276 0.15 -5.16 17.06
N ILE A 277 -0.63 -4.08 16.95
CA ILE A 277 -1.80 -3.96 16.08
C ILE A 277 -1.51 -2.96 14.96
N GLY A 278 -1.76 -3.37 13.72
CA GLY A 278 -1.79 -2.50 12.56
C GLY A 278 -3.21 -2.35 12.03
N VAL A 279 -3.55 -1.14 11.59
CA VAL A 279 -4.83 -0.81 10.98
C VAL A 279 -4.56 0.08 9.77
N SER A 280 -5.20 -0.25 8.66
CA SER A 280 -5.11 0.51 7.41
C SER A 280 -6.49 0.60 6.79
N VAL A 281 -6.95 1.82 6.53
CA VAL A 281 -8.18 2.09 5.78
C VAL A 281 -7.82 2.71 4.44
N LEU A 282 -8.38 2.16 3.37
CA LEU A 282 -8.17 2.61 2.01
C LEU A 282 -9.50 3.01 1.38
N GLU A 283 -9.61 4.26 0.96
CA GLU A 283 -10.72 4.74 0.14
C GLU A 283 -10.38 4.56 -1.35
N ARG A 284 -11.25 3.88 -2.10
CA ARG A 284 -11.10 3.65 -3.54
C ARG A 284 -12.40 3.95 -4.29
N PRO A 285 -12.35 4.18 -5.61
CA PRO A 285 -13.56 4.43 -6.40
C PRO A 285 -14.61 3.32 -6.32
N TYR A 286 -14.20 2.09 -6.02
CA TYR A 286 -15.09 0.92 -5.89
C TYR A 286 -15.51 0.63 -4.44
N GLY A 287 -15.13 1.49 -3.50
CA GLY A 287 -15.46 1.39 -2.09
C GLY A 287 -14.24 1.40 -1.17
N ARG A 288 -14.49 1.07 0.10
CA ARG A 288 -13.53 1.17 1.19
C ARG A 288 -12.96 -0.20 1.55
N VAL A 289 -11.68 -0.25 1.93
CA VAL A 289 -11.01 -1.49 2.35
C VAL A 289 -10.36 -1.27 3.71
N LEU A 290 -10.63 -2.17 4.65
CA LEU A 290 -10.08 -2.17 6.01
C LEU A 290 -9.20 -3.41 6.20
N TYR A 291 -7.94 -3.19 6.53
CA TYR A 291 -7.03 -4.24 7.01
C TYR A 291 -6.74 -4.04 8.49
N ARG A 292 -6.84 -5.11 9.27
CA ARG A 292 -6.45 -5.13 10.68
C ARG A 292 -5.76 -6.44 11.02
N ARG A 293 -4.48 -6.37 11.37
CA ARG A 293 -3.65 -7.54 11.73
C ARG A 293 -2.87 -7.25 13.00
N GLY A 294 -2.63 -8.27 13.81
CA GLY A 294 -1.82 -8.11 15.01
C GLY A 294 -2.22 -9.05 16.14
N ILE A 295 -1.78 -8.68 17.35
CA ILE A 295 -2.25 -9.29 18.59
C ILE A 295 -2.52 -8.18 19.61
N SER A 296 -3.66 -8.26 20.30
CA SER A 296 -3.97 -7.37 21.41
C SER A 296 -3.18 -7.75 22.66
N ASP A 297 -3.19 -6.88 23.67
CA ASP A 297 -2.58 -7.19 24.98
C ASP A 297 -3.34 -8.30 25.73
N SER A 298 -4.62 -8.52 25.41
CA SER A 298 -5.41 -9.65 25.90
C SER A 298 -5.09 -10.98 25.21
N GLY A 299 -4.20 -10.97 24.19
CA GLY A 299 -3.82 -12.16 23.42
C GLY A 299 -4.76 -12.47 22.25
N GLU A 300 -5.73 -11.60 21.95
CA GLU A 300 -6.62 -11.76 20.79
C GLU A 300 -5.81 -11.59 19.50
N VAL A 301 -5.78 -12.63 18.67
CA VAL A 301 -5.15 -12.55 17.35
C VAL A 301 -6.10 -11.86 16.38
N LEU A 302 -5.66 -10.73 15.84
CA LEU A 302 -6.40 -9.98 14.83
C LEU A 302 -5.94 -10.42 13.45
N ASP A 303 -6.89 -10.87 12.65
CA ASP A 303 -6.67 -11.31 11.28
C ASP A 303 -7.89 -10.93 10.43
N LEU A 304 -8.07 -9.63 10.19
CA LEU A 304 -9.21 -9.09 9.47
C LEU A 304 -8.81 -8.38 8.17
N GLU A 305 -9.56 -8.71 7.12
CA GLU A 305 -9.70 -7.91 5.92
C GLU A 305 -11.18 -7.77 5.63
N ARG A 306 -11.64 -6.53 5.42
CA ARG A 306 -13.01 -6.22 5.01
C ARG A 306 -13.01 -5.28 3.84
N GLN A 307 -13.91 -5.54 2.90
CA GLN A 307 -14.24 -4.61 1.84
C GLN A 307 -15.67 -4.11 2.06
N PHE A 308 -15.89 -2.82 1.82
CA PHE A 308 -17.19 -2.19 1.79
C PHE A 308 -17.44 -1.61 0.41
N SER A 309 -18.45 -2.12 -0.29
CA SER A 309 -18.78 -1.67 -1.65
C SER A 309 -20.02 -0.77 -1.65
N GLU A 310 -20.01 0.25 -2.50
CA GLU A 310 -21.18 1.10 -2.77
C GLU A 310 -22.22 0.39 -3.64
N THR A 311 -21.80 -0.60 -4.44
CA THR A 311 -22.64 -1.39 -5.35
C THR A 311 -22.58 -2.87 -4.98
N PRO A 312 -23.23 -3.29 -3.87
CA PRO A 312 -23.20 -4.68 -3.43
C PRO A 312 -23.84 -5.60 -4.48
N ALA A 313 -23.34 -6.82 -4.59
CA ALA A 313 -23.95 -7.81 -5.47
C ALA A 313 -25.37 -8.18 -4.97
N PRO A 314 -26.34 -8.36 -5.88
CA PRO A 314 -27.64 -8.90 -5.51
C PRO A 314 -27.52 -10.37 -5.09
N ALA A 315 -28.42 -10.80 -4.20
CA ALA A 315 -28.51 -12.19 -3.77
C ALA A 315 -28.93 -13.10 -4.93
N ALA A 316 -28.33 -14.29 -5.00
CA ALA A 316 -28.74 -15.33 -5.94
C ALA A 316 -29.85 -16.21 -5.34
N ARG A 317 -30.67 -16.82 -6.20
CA ARG A 317 -31.73 -17.76 -5.76
C ARG A 317 -31.19 -19.17 -5.58
N ALA A 318 -30.30 -19.59 -6.48
CA ALA A 318 -29.64 -20.89 -6.43
C ALA A 318 -28.20 -20.80 -6.97
N LEU A 319 -27.37 -21.75 -6.54
CA LEU A 319 -25.99 -21.87 -7.05
C LEU A 319 -25.94 -22.07 -8.57
N SER A 320 -26.94 -22.76 -9.15
CA SER A 320 -27.06 -22.97 -10.60
C SER A 320 -27.16 -21.68 -11.40
N ASP A 321 -27.61 -20.58 -10.79
CA ASP A 321 -27.78 -19.28 -11.44
C ASP A 321 -26.47 -18.50 -11.58
N CYS A 322 -25.39 -19.00 -10.96
CA CYS A 322 -24.12 -18.30 -10.82
C CYS A 322 -23.06 -18.89 -11.76
N TYR A 323 -22.11 -18.05 -12.17
CA TYR A 323 -20.93 -18.47 -12.92
C TYR A 323 -19.71 -17.60 -12.56
N PRO A 324 -18.51 -18.19 -12.40
CA PRO A 324 -18.31 -19.61 -12.18
C PRO A 324 -18.83 -20.00 -10.79
N VAL A 325 -19.33 -21.22 -10.64
CA VAL A 325 -19.40 -21.86 -9.32
C VAL A 325 -18.04 -22.52 -9.01
N PRO A 326 -17.72 -22.83 -7.74
CA PRO A 326 -16.49 -23.55 -7.41
C PRO A 326 -16.30 -24.81 -8.29
N GLY A 327 -15.20 -24.85 -9.05
CA GLY A 327 -14.87 -25.94 -9.97
C GLY A 327 -15.41 -25.81 -11.41
N GLU A 328 -16.31 -24.87 -11.70
CA GLU A 328 -16.92 -24.65 -13.04
C GLU A 328 -16.14 -23.64 -13.91
N ALA A 329 -15.14 -22.95 -13.33
CA ALA A 329 -14.32 -22.02 -14.08
C ALA A 329 -13.60 -22.74 -15.25
N VAL A 330 -13.68 -22.17 -16.45
CA VAL A 330 -13.10 -22.75 -17.66
C VAL A 330 -11.61 -22.99 -17.44
N LYS A 331 -11.22 -24.26 -17.48
CA LYS A 331 -9.82 -24.63 -17.33
C LYS A 331 -9.07 -24.18 -18.57
N GLN A 332 -7.98 -23.47 -18.34
CA GLN A 332 -7.10 -22.98 -19.39
C GLN A 332 -5.69 -23.49 -19.12
N LYS A 333 -5.08 -24.09 -20.15
CA LYS A 333 -3.66 -24.39 -20.13
C LYS A 333 -2.90 -23.14 -20.56
N ARG A 334 -2.02 -22.68 -19.70
CA ARG A 334 -1.09 -21.60 -20.02
C ARG A 334 0.22 -22.24 -20.45
N VAL A 335 0.62 -21.98 -21.68
CA VAL A 335 1.85 -22.51 -22.27
C VAL A 335 2.82 -21.34 -22.36
N PRO A 336 3.97 -21.36 -21.67
CA PRO A 336 5.01 -20.34 -21.84
C PRO A 336 5.38 -20.18 -23.32
N LEU A 337 5.70 -18.96 -23.74
CA LEU A 337 6.31 -18.77 -25.05
C LEU A 337 7.77 -19.20 -24.99
N ASP A 338 8.25 -19.74 -26.11
CA ASP A 338 9.65 -20.10 -26.26
C ASP A 338 10.50 -18.82 -26.31
N SER A 339 11.42 -18.69 -25.35
CA SER A 339 12.27 -17.53 -25.17
C SER A 339 13.51 -17.53 -26.05
N GLU A 340 13.81 -18.63 -26.76
CA GLU A 340 15.02 -18.76 -27.60
C GLU A 340 15.06 -17.72 -28.74
N ASN A 341 13.90 -17.23 -29.19
CA ASN A 341 13.79 -16.20 -30.23
C ASN A 341 13.50 -14.80 -29.67
N GLY A 342 13.65 -14.62 -28.35
CA GLY A 342 13.32 -13.39 -27.62
C GLY A 342 11.83 -13.26 -27.30
N TYR A 343 11.49 -12.24 -26.52
CA TYR A 343 10.11 -11.98 -26.10
C TYR A 343 9.51 -10.83 -26.89
N VAL A 344 8.24 -10.93 -27.24
CA VAL A 344 7.54 -9.90 -28.00
C VAL A 344 7.03 -8.83 -27.03
N LEU A 345 7.62 -7.64 -27.12
CA LEU A 345 7.03 -6.42 -26.59
C LEU A 345 6.00 -5.93 -27.61
N ALA A 346 4.73 -5.96 -27.22
CA ALA A 346 3.65 -5.42 -28.02
C ALA A 346 3.24 -4.07 -27.42
N VAL A 347 3.76 -2.99 -28.00
CA VAL A 347 3.18 -1.65 -27.82
C VAL A 347 1.84 -1.73 -28.54
N ASP A 348 0.75 -1.76 -27.76
CA ASP A 348 -0.66 -1.55 -28.18
C ASP A 348 -1.18 -2.16 -29.51
N GLY A 349 -0.48 -3.16 -30.08
CA GLY A 349 -0.81 -3.78 -31.36
C GLY A 349 -0.31 -3.04 -32.60
N GLN A 350 0.60 -2.07 -32.47
CA GLN A 350 1.15 -1.32 -33.61
C GLN A 350 2.43 -1.96 -34.17
N GLU A 351 3.35 -2.45 -33.32
CA GLU A 351 4.53 -3.23 -33.74
C GLU A 351 4.98 -4.23 -32.66
N ASP A 352 5.32 -5.44 -33.09
CA ASP A 352 5.93 -6.48 -32.25
C ASP A 352 7.45 -6.30 -32.25
N ARG A 353 8.05 -5.95 -31.11
CA ARG A 353 9.50 -5.86 -30.96
C ARG A 353 10.04 -7.07 -30.21
N ILE A 354 11.03 -7.75 -30.80
CA ILE A 354 11.78 -8.81 -30.12
C ILE A 354 12.77 -8.18 -29.13
N LEU A 355 12.68 -8.58 -27.86
CA LEU A 355 13.60 -8.19 -26.81
C LEU A 355 14.58 -9.34 -26.49
N SER A 356 15.87 -9.01 -26.34
CA SER A 356 16.88 -9.95 -25.85
C SER A 356 16.73 -10.22 -24.35
N SER A 357 17.28 -11.34 -23.88
CA SER A 357 17.26 -11.74 -22.47
C SER A 357 17.89 -10.71 -21.53
N GLU A 358 18.95 -10.02 -21.97
CA GLU A 358 19.62 -8.97 -21.18
C GLU A 358 18.73 -7.74 -21.00
N ASN A 359 18.00 -7.34 -22.03
CA ASN A 359 17.09 -6.20 -21.94
C ASN A 359 15.93 -6.52 -20.99
N LEU A 360 15.39 -7.74 -21.04
CA LEU A 360 14.32 -8.20 -20.16
C LEU A 360 14.75 -8.26 -18.69
N ALA A 361 16.01 -8.59 -18.43
CA ALA A 361 16.57 -8.58 -17.08
C ALA A 361 16.58 -7.17 -16.45
N ARG A 362 16.49 -6.10 -17.25
CA ARG A 362 16.53 -4.70 -16.77
C ARG A 362 15.17 -4.02 -16.66
N LEU A 363 14.11 -4.60 -17.20
CA LEU A 363 12.77 -4.00 -17.17
C LEU A 363 12.15 -4.07 -15.77
N ASP A 364 11.37 -3.07 -15.40
CA ASP A 364 10.51 -3.17 -14.23
C ASP A 364 9.25 -3.96 -14.61
N TRP A 365 8.98 -5.06 -13.93
CA TRP A 365 7.90 -5.99 -14.27
C TRP A 365 6.68 -5.80 -13.41
N LEU A 366 5.51 -5.71 -14.04
CA LEU A 366 4.24 -6.03 -13.40
C LEU A 366 3.81 -7.45 -13.78
N VAL A 367 3.88 -8.36 -12.81
CA VAL A 367 3.54 -9.77 -12.96
C VAL A 367 2.10 -10.03 -12.50
N THR A 368 1.23 -10.34 -13.44
CA THR A 368 -0.21 -10.57 -13.17
C THR A 368 -0.54 -11.99 -12.71
N ARG A 369 0.33 -12.96 -13.01
CA ARG A 369 0.21 -14.38 -12.65
C ARG A 369 1.60 -14.98 -12.45
N GLY A 370 1.79 -15.87 -11.47
CA GLY A 370 3.14 -16.39 -11.16
C GLY A 370 3.80 -17.14 -12.31
N ASN A 371 3.04 -17.72 -13.22
CA ASN A 371 3.56 -18.38 -14.43
C ASN A 371 3.77 -17.43 -15.62
N ALA A 372 3.41 -16.15 -15.49
CA ALA A 372 3.67 -15.11 -16.49
C ALA A 372 5.07 -14.52 -16.36
N PHE A 373 5.76 -14.74 -15.24
CA PHE A 373 7.15 -14.31 -15.12
C PHE A 373 8.03 -15.13 -16.08
N PRO A 374 8.78 -14.45 -16.98
CA PRO A 374 9.55 -15.10 -18.04
C PRO A 374 10.53 -16.12 -17.46
N GLN A 375 10.82 -17.18 -18.23
CA GLN A 375 11.97 -18.03 -17.95
C GLN A 375 13.19 -17.31 -18.52
N LEU A 376 13.82 -16.48 -17.70
CA LEU A 376 15.09 -15.85 -18.05
C LEU A 376 16.21 -16.90 -17.97
N ASP A 377 17.27 -16.69 -18.76
CA ASP A 377 18.49 -17.47 -18.65
C ASP A 377 18.96 -17.48 -17.17
N PRO A 378 19.15 -18.66 -16.55
CA PRO A 378 19.60 -18.76 -15.16
C PRO A 378 20.92 -18.05 -14.86
N SER A 379 21.75 -17.79 -15.88
CA SER A 379 22.98 -17.01 -15.75
C SER A 379 22.76 -15.50 -15.62
N LEU A 380 21.56 -15.00 -15.96
CA LEU A 380 21.20 -13.60 -15.87
C LEU A 380 20.50 -13.29 -14.54
N LYS A 381 21.12 -12.41 -13.73
CA LYS A 381 20.45 -11.82 -12.56
C LYS A 381 19.47 -10.75 -13.05
N HIS A 382 18.22 -10.84 -12.60
CA HIS A 382 17.24 -9.78 -12.85
C HIS A 382 17.61 -8.53 -12.04
N GLU A 383 17.77 -7.39 -12.71
CA GLU A 383 18.19 -6.10 -12.15
C GLU A 383 17.02 -5.14 -11.91
N GLY A 384 15.95 -5.27 -12.70
CA GLY A 384 14.75 -4.44 -12.60
C GLY A 384 13.90 -4.75 -11.36
N LEU A 385 12.85 -3.94 -11.16
CA LEU A 385 11.88 -4.17 -10.11
C LEU A 385 10.89 -5.26 -10.51
N VAL A 386 10.50 -6.12 -9.56
CA VAL A 386 9.37 -7.04 -9.77
C VAL A 386 8.23 -6.63 -8.86
N TRP A 387 7.12 -6.25 -9.48
CA TRP A 387 5.85 -5.98 -8.82
C TRP A 387 4.83 -7.05 -9.17
N THR A 388 3.96 -7.37 -8.23
CA THR A 388 2.95 -8.41 -8.41
C THR A 388 1.55 -7.85 -8.31
N SER A 389 0.63 -8.37 -9.11
CA SER A 389 -0.80 -8.03 -8.99
C SER A 389 -1.40 -8.37 -7.62
N GLY A 390 -0.85 -9.35 -6.91
CA GLY A 390 -1.31 -9.74 -5.58
C GLY A 390 -0.45 -10.83 -4.96
N LEU A 391 -0.74 -11.15 -3.69
CA LEU A 391 0.10 -12.02 -2.85
C LEU A 391 0.28 -13.44 -3.38
N LYS A 392 -0.75 -14.03 -4.00
CA LYS A 392 -0.65 -15.37 -4.58
C LYS A 392 0.46 -15.43 -5.64
N THR A 393 0.56 -14.38 -6.46
CA THR A 393 1.62 -14.26 -7.46
C THR A 393 2.97 -14.04 -6.79
N TRP A 394 3.04 -13.19 -5.77
CA TRP A 394 4.27 -13.00 -4.98
C TRP A 394 4.80 -14.33 -4.44
N PHE A 395 3.96 -15.09 -3.72
CA PHE A 395 4.37 -16.37 -3.14
C PHE A 395 4.88 -17.34 -4.22
N GLN A 396 4.20 -17.44 -5.36
CA GLN A 396 4.65 -18.28 -6.47
C GLN A 396 6.01 -17.88 -7.04
N LEU A 397 6.29 -16.58 -7.10
CA LEU A 397 7.60 -16.07 -7.55
C LEU A 397 8.69 -16.28 -6.50
N ALA A 398 8.36 -16.10 -5.22
CA ALA A 398 9.27 -16.37 -4.11
C ALA A 398 9.70 -17.85 -4.07
N GLU A 399 8.79 -18.81 -4.30
CA GLU A 399 9.15 -20.24 -4.42
C GLU A 399 10.05 -20.54 -5.63
N ARG A 400 10.06 -19.65 -6.64
CA ARG A 400 10.96 -19.72 -7.81
C ARG A 400 12.26 -18.92 -7.60
N ASP A 401 12.56 -18.55 -6.36
CA ASP A 401 13.71 -17.73 -5.98
C ASP A 401 13.78 -16.32 -6.59
N VAL A 402 12.66 -15.82 -7.10
CA VAL A 402 12.56 -14.48 -7.67
C VAL A 402 12.37 -13.46 -6.55
N TRP A 403 13.20 -12.41 -6.55
CA TRP A 403 13.04 -11.28 -5.64
C TRP A 403 11.87 -10.41 -6.09
N VAL A 404 10.89 -10.20 -5.20
CA VAL A 404 9.75 -9.33 -5.46
C VAL A 404 9.85 -8.10 -4.58
N SER A 405 9.76 -6.93 -5.22
CA SER A 405 9.91 -5.61 -4.59
C SER A 405 8.59 -5.07 -4.04
N GLY A 406 7.44 -5.50 -4.57
CA GLY A 406 6.14 -5.04 -4.09
C GLY A 406 4.92 -5.76 -4.67
N SER A 407 3.74 -5.37 -4.18
CA SER A 407 2.44 -5.87 -4.63
C SER A 407 1.42 -4.75 -4.78
N LEU A 408 0.44 -5.00 -5.63
CA LEU A 408 -0.79 -4.21 -5.73
C LEU A 408 -1.87 -4.70 -4.77
N ASP A 409 -1.63 -5.75 -3.98
CA ASP A 409 -2.62 -6.31 -3.03
C ASP A 409 -3.97 -6.69 -3.65
N ALA A 410 -3.96 -7.00 -4.95
CA ALA A 410 -5.16 -7.24 -5.76
C ALA A 410 -6.14 -6.05 -5.80
N LEU A 411 -5.67 -4.83 -5.54
CA LEU A 411 -6.46 -3.60 -5.54
C LEU A 411 -6.52 -2.91 -6.92
N GLY A 412 -5.80 -3.43 -7.92
CA GLY A 412 -5.79 -2.90 -9.29
C GLY A 412 -4.49 -2.17 -9.65
N GLU A 413 -4.30 -1.92 -10.94
CA GLU A 413 -3.05 -1.36 -11.50
C GLU A 413 -2.83 0.12 -11.12
N ASP A 414 -3.86 0.83 -10.68
CA ASP A 414 -3.75 2.20 -10.17
C ASP A 414 -2.91 2.28 -8.88
N GLU A 415 -2.68 1.15 -8.18
CA GLU A 415 -1.78 1.07 -7.03
C GLU A 415 -0.29 1.00 -7.39
N LEU A 416 0.03 0.86 -8.68
CA LEU A 416 1.40 0.74 -9.13
C LEU A 416 2.12 2.09 -8.88
N PRO A 417 3.39 2.08 -8.41
CA PRO A 417 4.15 3.32 -8.26
C PRO A 417 4.17 4.10 -9.58
N GLN A 418 3.73 5.36 -9.52
CA GLN A 418 3.71 6.27 -10.67
C GLN A 418 5.00 7.10 -10.70
N ASP A 419 5.55 7.31 -11.90
CA ASP A 419 6.71 8.15 -12.23
C ASP A 419 8.03 7.82 -11.52
N LYS A 420 8.07 7.88 -10.18
CA LYS A 420 9.26 7.72 -9.37
C LYS A 420 9.01 6.82 -8.15
N LEU A 421 10.02 6.03 -7.80
CA LEU A 421 10.11 5.30 -6.54
C LEU A 421 11.42 5.66 -5.84
N PHE A 422 11.33 6.21 -4.62
CA PHE A 422 12.51 6.69 -3.89
C PHE A 422 13.37 7.67 -4.70
N GLY A 423 12.72 8.57 -5.45
CA GLY A 423 13.37 9.58 -6.31
C GLY A 423 13.87 9.06 -7.66
N LYS A 424 13.91 7.74 -7.88
CA LYS A 424 14.34 7.12 -9.14
C LYS A 424 13.17 6.90 -10.08
N PRO A 425 13.30 7.18 -11.39
CA PRO A 425 12.23 6.90 -12.35
C PRO A 425 11.93 5.40 -12.40
N VAL A 426 10.67 5.06 -12.56
CA VAL A 426 10.21 3.66 -12.75
C VAL A 426 9.44 3.57 -14.06
N HIS A 427 9.63 2.47 -14.78
CA HIS A 427 8.90 2.22 -16.02
C HIS A 427 8.47 0.76 -16.11
N PHE A 428 7.27 0.50 -15.61
CA PHE A 428 6.73 -0.85 -15.57
C PHE A 428 6.23 -1.33 -16.92
N VAL A 429 6.57 -2.57 -17.25
CA VAL A 429 5.99 -3.33 -18.35
C VAL A 429 5.16 -4.49 -17.79
N LYS A 430 4.02 -4.79 -18.42
CA LYS A 430 3.09 -5.82 -17.95
C LYS A 430 3.38 -7.16 -18.61
N CYS A 431 3.62 -8.20 -17.81
CA CYS A 431 3.64 -9.59 -18.30
C CYS A 431 2.21 -10.04 -18.62
N THR A 432 1.94 -10.39 -19.87
CA THR A 432 0.62 -10.89 -20.31
C THR A 432 0.75 -11.98 -21.38
N HIS A 433 -0.39 -12.40 -21.93
CA HIS A 433 -0.51 -13.46 -22.91
C HIS A 433 -0.73 -12.95 -24.33
N VAL A 434 -0.38 -13.78 -25.30
CA VAL A 434 -0.75 -13.58 -26.71
C VAL A 434 -2.25 -13.41 -26.85
N GLY A 435 -2.69 -12.37 -27.57
CA GLY A 435 -4.10 -12.05 -27.76
C GLY A 435 -4.74 -11.27 -26.61
N SER A 436 -3.98 -10.86 -25.60
CA SER A 436 -4.43 -9.87 -24.61
C SER A 436 -4.75 -8.55 -25.33
N THR A 437 -6.01 -8.18 -25.47
CA THR A 437 -6.46 -6.98 -26.22
C THR A 437 -6.69 -5.73 -25.35
N GLU A 438 -6.19 -5.70 -24.12
CA GLU A 438 -6.50 -4.59 -23.20
C GLU A 438 -5.81 -3.27 -23.62
N ILE A 439 -6.60 -2.38 -24.25
CA ILE A 439 -6.27 -0.98 -24.63
C ILE A 439 -6.33 -0.03 -23.40
N ALA A 440 -6.44 -0.54 -22.18
CA ALA A 440 -6.86 0.28 -21.02
C ALA A 440 -5.79 0.65 -19.99
N SER A 441 -4.62 -0.02 -19.94
CA SER A 441 -3.66 0.22 -18.86
C SER A 441 -2.60 1.27 -19.14
N GLY A 442 -2.42 1.66 -20.40
CA GLY A 442 -1.32 2.53 -20.82
C GLY A 442 0.09 1.94 -20.64
N LEU A 443 0.23 0.74 -20.06
CA LEU A 443 1.51 0.07 -19.86
C LEU A 443 1.91 -0.71 -21.12
N GLU A 444 3.20 -0.66 -21.45
CA GLU A 444 3.77 -1.57 -22.43
C GLU A 444 3.63 -3.02 -21.96
N ARG A 445 3.55 -3.96 -22.91
CA ARG A 445 3.23 -5.36 -22.61
C ARG A 445 4.26 -6.28 -23.18
N VAL A 446 4.72 -7.22 -22.37
CA VAL A 446 5.54 -8.33 -22.83
C VAL A 446 4.70 -9.60 -22.82
N LEU A 447 4.63 -10.23 -23.98
CA LEU A 447 3.93 -11.49 -24.15
C LEU A 447 4.87 -12.62 -23.67
N THR A 448 4.48 -13.31 -22.61
CA THR A 448 5.32 -14.38 -22.00
C THR A 448 4.67 -15.76 -22.06
N TYR A 449 3.39 -15.84 -22.39
CA TYR A 449 2.67 -17.10 -22.51
C TYR A 449 1.52 -17.01 -23.53
N GLN A 450 1.00 -18.15 -23.95
CA GLN A 450 -0.25 -18.28 -24.69
C GLN A 450 -1.26 -19.08 -23.86
N VAL A 451 -2.54 -18.79 -24.05
CA VAL A 451 -3.64 -19.45 -23.36
C VAL A 451 -4.33 -20.41 -24.33
N ARG A 452 -4.45 -21.67 -23.94
CA ARG A 452 -5.21 -22.69 -24.68
C ARG A 452 -6.39 -23.17 -23.83
N PRO A 453 -7.63 -23.06 -24.30
CA PRO A 453 -8.77 -23.63 -23.59
C PRO A 453 -8.61 -25.15 -23.50
N LEU A 454 -8.92 -25.74 -22.33
CA LEU A 454 -8.89 -27.18 -22.14
C LEU A 454 -10.27 -27.82 -22.27
N GLU A 455 -11.33 -27.03 -22.11
CA GLU A 455 -12.72 -27.48 -22.08
C GLU A 455 -13.58 -26.45 -22.82
N GLU A 456 -14.73 -26.88 -23.33
CA GLU A 456 -15.72 -25.98 -23.90
C GLU A 456 -16.34 -25.10 -22.82
N HIS A 457 -16.79 -23.91 -23.22
CA HIS A 457 -17.44 -22.99 -22.29
C HIS A 457 -18.77 -23.60 -21.84
N PRO A 458 -19.11 -23.59 -20.53
CA PRO A 458 -20.44 -24.00 -20.09
C PRO A 458 -21.50 -23.09 -20.71
N ASP A 459 -22.73 -23.60 -20.85
CA ASP A 459 -23.85 -22.78 -21.30
C ASP A 459 -24.15 -21.69 -20.25
N LEU A 460 -23.96 -20.44 -20.66
CA LEU A 460 -24.16 -19.27 -19.81
C LEU A 460 -25.54 -18.63 -19.99
N SER A 461 -26.37 -19.14 -20.91
CA SER A 461 -27.63 -18.50 -21.33
C SER A 461 -28.64 -18.35 -20.19
N ALA A 462 -28.70 -19.34 -19.28
CA ALA A 462 -29.60 -19.36 -18.13
C ALA A 462 -29.00 -18.71 -16.86
N LYS A 463 -27.70 -18.39 -16.86
CA LYS A 463 -27.01 -17.81 -15.71
C LYS A 463 -27.40 -16.34 -15.54
N THR A 464 -27.47 -15.87 -14.29
CA THR A 464 -27.88 -14.51 -13.95
C THR A 464 -26.85 -13.72 -13.15
N HIS A 465 -25.89 -14.40 -12.51
CA HIS A 465 -24.83 -13.80 -11.72
C HIS A 465 -23.47 -14.26 -12.26
N PHE A 466 -22.59 -13.31 -12.57
CA PHE A 466 -21.30 -13.59 -13.18
C PHE A 466 -20.16 -12.96 -12.41
N PHE A 467 -19.09 -13.72 -12.15
CA PHE A 467 -17.82 -13.18 -11.70
C PHE A 467 -16.74 -13.39 -12.76
N TRP A 468 -16.12 -12.30 -13.19
CA TRP A 468 -15.13 -12.31 -14.27
C TRP A 468 -13.71 -12.21 -13.73
N MET A 469 -12.87 -13.18 -14.12
CA MET A 469 -11.47 -13.23 -13.71
C MET A 469 -10.55 -12.43 -14.65
N SER A 470 -11.04 -12.07 -15.84
CA SER A 470 -10.37 -11.20 -16.81
C SER A 470 -11.38 -10.54 -17.77
N ALA A 471 -10.98 -9.41 -18.37
CA ALA A 471 -11.76 -8.75 -19.43
C ALA A 471 -11.97 -9.67 -20.66
N SER A 472 -10.94 -10.42 -21.05
CA SER A 472 -11.00 -11.34 -22.17
C SER A 472 -12.02 -12.47 -21.98
N GLN A 473 -12.20 -12.96 -20.74
CA GLN A 473 -13.22 -13.95 -20.42
C GLN A 473 -14.62 -13.36 -20.59
N PHE A 474 -14.82 -12.13 -20.11
CA PHE A 474 -16.08 -11.40 -20.26
C PHE A 474 -16.42 -11.14 -21.72
N ASP A 475 -15.48 -10.61 -22.53
CA ASP A 475 -15.72 -10.31 -23.95
C ASP A 475 -16.08 -11.59 -24.73
N ARG A 476 -15.38 -12.70 -24.44
CA ARG A 476 -15.69 -13.98 -25.07
C ARG A 476 -17.08 -14.46 -24.69
N ALA A 477 -17.44 -14.41 -23.41
CA ALA A 477 -18.77 -14.81 -22.95
C ALA A 477 -19.87 -13.92 -23.56
N LEU A 478 -19.67 -12.61 -23.60
CA LEU A 478 -20.61 -11.66 -24.19
C LEU A 478 -20.77 -11.87 -25.72
N SER A 479 -19.70 -12.23 -26.42
CA SER A 479 -19.76 -12.56 -27.85
C SER A 479 -20.60 -13.80 -28.16
N LEU A 480 -20.58 -14.80 -27.27
CA LEU A 480 -21.33 -16.05 -27.42
C LEU A 480 -22.76 -15.95 -26.89
N TYR A 481 -22.96 -15.16 -25.84
CA TYR A 481 -24.24 -15.00 -25.16
C TYR A 481 -24.58 -13.50 -24.97
N PRO A 482 -24.94 -12.77 -26.03
CA PRO A 482 -25.21 -11.32 -25.94
C PRO A 482 -26.28 -10.95 -24.90
N GLN A 483 -27.21 -11.86 -24.61
CA GLN A 483 -28.26 -11.70 -23.60
C GLN A 483 -27.74 -11.58 -22.16
N ILE A 484 -26.47 -11.91 -21.88
CA ILE A 484 -25.91 -11.76 -20.53
C ILE A 484 -25.62 -10.29 -20.20
N ARG A 485 -25.68 -9.37 -21.17
CA ARG A 485 -25.35 -7.94 -21.01
C ARG A 485 -26.12 -7.26 -19.88
N ASP A 486 -27.38 -7.63 -19.68
CA ASP A 486 -28.28 -7.02 -18.69
C ASP A 486 -28.34 -7.81 -17.37
N ARG A 487 -27.39 -8.72 -17.15
CA ARG A 487 -27.31 -9.57 -15.96
C ARG A 487 -26.45 -8.93 -14.87
N ASN A 488 -26.34 -9.60 -13.74
CA ASN A 488 -25.54 -9.12 -12.62
C ASN A 488 -24.09 -9.57 -12.83
N HIS A 489 -23.18 -8.61 -12.88
CA HIS A 489 -21.75 -8.84 -13.09
C HIS A 489 -20.95 -8.44 -11.86
N ALA A 490 -19.84 -9.12 -11.66
CA ALA A 490 -18.87 -8.85 -10.63
C ALA A 490 -17.45 -9.13 -11.17
N CYS A 491 -16.45 -8.46 -10.64
CA CYS A 491 -15.05 -8.76 -10.93
C CYS A 491 -14.12 -8.18 -9.84
N GLY A 492 -12.82 -8.46 -9.98
CA GLY A 492 -11.78 -7.74 -9.24
C GLY A 492 -11.64 -6.28 -9.68
N PRO A 493 -11.02 -5.43 -8.84
CA PRO A 493 -10.70 -4.05 -9.21
C PRO A 493 -9.64 -3.97 -10.31
N GLY A 494 -9.45 -2.77 -10.87
CA GLY A 494 -8.48 -2.50 -11.94
C GLY A 494 -9.07 -2.69 -13.35
N ILE A 495 -8.24 -3.12 -14.30
CA ILE A 495 -8.60 -3.08 -15.73
C ILE A 495 -9.84 -3.89 -16.08
N THR A 496 -10.02 -5.07 -15.48
CA THR A 496 -11.20 -5.89 -15.77
C THR A 496 -12.47 -5.12 -15.42
N PHE A 497 -12.48 -4.43 -14.28
CA PHE A 497 -13.58 -3.54 -13.91
C PHE A 497 -13.75 -2.38 -14.90
N SER A 498 -12.68 -1.63 -15.18
CA SER A 498 -12.73 -0.48 -16.09
C SER A 498 -13.21 -0.86 -17.50
N HIS A 499 -12.77 -2.01 -18.00
CA HIS A 499 -13.18 -2.54 -19.30
C HIS A 499 -14.65 -2.94 -19.32
N ILE A 500 -15.11 -3.75 -18.36
CA ILE A 500 -16.51 -4.18 -18.28
C ILE A 500 -17.43 -2.95 -18.13
N ARG A 501 -17.03 -1.98 -17.30
CA ARG A 501 -17.75 -0.70 -17.14
C ARG A 501 -17.84 0.06 -18.46
N LYS A 502 -16.74 0.15 -19.22
CA LYS A 502 -16.72 0.79 -20.56
C LYS A 502 -17.61 0.06 -21.56
N VAL A 503 -17.62 -1.27 -21.56
CA VAL A 503 -18.41 -2.09 -22.50
C VAL A 503 -19.90 -2.07 -22.17
N LEU A 504 -20.27 -2.14 -20.89
CA LEU A 504 -21.67 -2.21 -20.44
C LEU A 504 -22.32 -0.84 -20.19
N GLY A 505 -21.52 0.19 -19.88
CA GLY A 505 -21.98 1.53 -19.51
C GLY A 505 -22.15 1.74 -18.01
N GLU A 506 -22.36 3.00 -17.59
CA GLU A 506 -22.44 3.40 -16.17
C GLU A 506 -23.63 2.77 -15.43
N SER A 507 -24.76 2.56 -16.11
CA SER A 507 -25.96 1.94 -15.53
C SER A 507 -25.84 0.41 -15.33
N ALA A 508 -24.71 -0.19 -15.68
CA ALA A 508 -24.50 -1.62 -15.57
C ALA A 508 -24.49 -2.10 -14.11
N ARG A 509 -25.11 -3.27 -13.87
CA ARG A 509 -25.08 -3.95 -12.58
C ARG A 509 -23.74 -4.65 -12.38
N LEU A 510 -22.69 -3.86 -12.15
CA LEU A 510 -21.33 -4.34 -11.96
C LEU A 510 -20.84 -4.02 -10.55
N SER A 511 -20.57 -5.08 -9.78
CA SER A 511 -20.02 -5.02 -8.42
C SER A 511 -18.53 -5.35 -8.42
N VAL A 512 -17.79 -4.90 -7.40
CA VAL A 512 -16.34 -5.14 -7.29
C VAL A 512 -16.05 -5.91 -6.02
N PHE A 513 -15.27 -6.98 -6.14
CA PHE A 513 -14.77 -7.73 -4.99
C PHE A 513 -13.28 -8.00 -5.16
N ILE A 514 -12.48 -7.72 -4.13
CA ILE A 514 -11.03 -8.02 -4.12
C ILE A 514 -10.81 -9.53 -4.30
N HIS A 515 -11.67 -10.34 -3.69
CA HIS A 515 -11.63 -11.80 -3.75
C HIS A 515 -12.91 -12.40 -4.31
N TYR A 516 -12.75 -13.44 -5.13
CA TYR A 516 -13.85 -14.23 -5.69
C TYR A 516 -14.67 -14.89 -4.58
N GLU A 517 -14.01 -15.34 -3.52
CA GLU A 517 -14.65 -15.98 -2.37
C GLU A 517 -15.56 -14.99 -1.61
N SER A 518 -15.20 -13.71 -1.58
CA SER A 518 -16.05 -12.66 -1.01
C SER A 518 -17.29 -12.41 -1.86
N TRP A 519 -17.19 -12.52 -3.18
CA TRP A 519 -18.36 -12.49 -4.06
C TRP A 519 -19.29 -13.68 -3.77
N LEU A 520 -18.77 -14.91 -3.66
CA LEU A 520 -19.59 -16.08 -3.33
C LEU A 520 -20.36 -15.91 -2.02
N GLN A 521 -19.70 -15.40 -0.97
CA GLN A 521 -20.35 -15.11 0.31
C GLN A 521 -21.45 -14.05 0.18
N SER A 522 -21.27 -13.06 -0.70
CA SER A 522 -22.24 -11.99 -0.92
C SER A 522 -23.54 -12.45 -1.59
N LEU A 523 -23.56 -13.63 -2.21
CA LEU A 523 -24.73 -14.15 -2.91
C LEU A 523 -25.87 -14.59 -1.99
N GLY A 524 -25.62 -14.73 -0.67
CA GLY A 524 -26.65 -15.10 0.31
C GLY A 524 -27.16 -16.55 0.19
N LEU A 525 -26.38 -17.43 -0.41
CA LEU A 525 -26.70 -18.85 -0.56
C LEU A 525 -26.24 -19.63 0.69
N LYS A 526 -27.07 -20.56 1.18
CA LYS A 526 -26.80 -21.36 2.41
C LYS A 526 -25.51 -22.17 2.31
N GLU A 527 -25.16 -22.60 1.10
CA GLU A 527 -23.93 -23.34 0.80
C GLU A 527 -22.66 -22.53 1.12
N PHE A 528 -22.78 -21.19 1.15
CA PHE A 528 -21.70 -20.26 1.46
C PHE A 528 -21.85 -19.60 2.84
N GLU A 529 -22.92 -19.88 3.58
CA GLU A 529 -23.10 -19.42 4.95
C GLU A 529 -22.15 -20.16 5.90
N GLY A 530 -21.39 -19.42 6.71
CA GLY A 530 -20.50 -19.99 7.73
C GLY A 530 -19.28 -20.75 7.19
N THR A 531 -19.16 -20.96 5.87
CA THR A 531 -17.93 -21.46 5.29
C THR A 531 -16.87 -20.36 5.33
N LYS A 532 -15.75 -20.62 6.01
CA LYS A 532 -14.54 -19.78 5.94
C LYS A 532 -13.91 -19.94 4.54
N LEU A 533 -14.58 -19.42 3.52
CA LEU A 533 -14.06 -19.39 2.15
C LEU A 533 -12.98 -18.30 1.98
N GLY A 534 -12.87 -17.35 2.93
CA GLY A 534 -11.95 -16.22 2.86
C GLY A 534 -12.58 -14.94 3.38
N ASN A 535 -11.90 -13.81 3.12
CA ASN A 535 -12.22 -12.45 3.60
C ASN A 535 -13.69 -12.03 3.32
N GLN A 536 -14.29 -11.25 4.23
CA GLN A 536 -15.70 -10.86 4.19
C GLN A 536 -15.90 -9.49 3.52
N THR A 537 -16.89 -9.36 2.62
CA THR A 537 -17.36 -8.06 2.09
C THR A 537 -18.68 -7.70 2.77
N GLU A 538 -18.75 -6.54 3.42
CA GLU A 538 -19.96 -6.03 4.10
C GLU A 538 -20.50 -4.80 3.37
N LYS A 539 -21.79 -4.48 3.50
CA LYS A 539 -22.32 -3.18 3.06
C LYS A 539 -21.72 -2.07 3.94
N ASN A 540 -21.44 -0.89 3.37
CA ASN A 540 -21.05 0.28 4.16
C ASN A 540 -22.07 0.50 5.29
N PRO A 541 -21.65 0.63 6.57
CA PRO A 541 -22.57 1.02 7.63
C PRO A 541 -23.12 2.41 7.32
N THR A 542 -24.43 2.59 7.44
CA THR A 542 -25.10 3.87 7.16
C THR A 542 -24.79 4.94 8.19
N GLU A 543 -24.26 4.58 9.36
CA GLU A 543 -23.84 5.48 10.43
C GLU A 543 -22.63 4.88 11.17
N PHE A 544 -21.59 5.69 11.39
CA PHE A 544 -20.54 5.36 12.35
C PHE A 544 -21.08 5.65 13.76
N PRO A 545 -20.85 4.79 14.78
CA PRO A 545 -21.04 5.23 16.16
C PRO A 545 -20.08 6.40 16.41
N ALA A 546 -20.66 7.53 16.82
CA ALA A 546 -20.00 8.80 17.05
C ALA A 546 -18.86 8.73 18.07
#